data_AF-A0A2I0DC41-F1
#
_entry.id   AF-A0A2I0DC41-F1
#
_cell.length_a   1.000
_cell.length_b   1.000
_cell.length_c   1.000
_cell.angle_alpha   90.00
_cell.angle_beta   90.00
_cell.angle_gamma   90.00
#
_symmetry.space_group_name_H-M   'P 1'
#
loop_
_entity.id
_entity.type
_entity.pdbx_description
1 polymer ?
#
loop_
_entity_poly.entity_id
_entity_poly.type
_entity_poly.pdbx_seq_one_letter_code
_entity_poly.pdbx_strand_id
1 'polypeptide(L)'
;METTNNNPLHKRQYKDKALILDFIRKQVEKGTGRSLTELKKEHSEERLFYIGLKHTTTTKKAFCKALNINIDNACRYKRALELDGNLVQSKDEIICPYTKHKAHLISTNSKEFERLQKSKTNQLKMFV
;
A
#
# COMPACT_ATOMS: atom_id res chain seq x y z
N MET A 1 -11.04 19.38 26.77
CA MET A 1 -11.89 20.16 25.86
C MET A 1 -11.80 19.53 24.49
N GLU A 2 -12.76 18.67 24.14
CA GLU A 2 -12.82 17.98 22.85
C GLU A 2 -13.53 18.87 21.83
N THR A 3 -12.79 19.44 20.89
CA THR A 3 -13.37 20.17 19.76
C THR A 3 -13.86 19.16 18.73
N THR A 4 -15.14 18.80 18.80
CA THR A 4 -15.82 18.02 17.77
C THR A 4 -16.03 18.87 16.52
N ASN A 5 -15.02 18.88 15.65
CA ASN A 5 -15.04 19.59 14.37
C ASN A 5 -16.04 18.90 13.40
N ASN A 6 -17.31 19.31 13.48
CA ASN A 6 -18.42 18.80 12.67
C ASN A 6 -18.44 19.40 11.24
N ASN A 7 -17.29 19.43 10.56
CA ASN A 7 -17.22 19.96 9.19
C ASN A 7 -17.67 18.87 8.16
N PRO A 8 -18.70 19.09 7.32
CA PRO A 8 -19.21 18.10 6.35
C PRO A 8 -18.15 17.59 5.36
N LEU A 9 -17.20 18.45 4.97
CA LEU A 9 -16.05 18.07 4.14
C LEU A 9 -15.13 17.06 4.84
N HIS A 10 -14.91 17.23 6.16
CA HIS A 10 -14.08 16.32 6.94
C HIS A 10 -14.73 14.94 7.09
N LYS A 11 -16.07 14.89 7.26
CA LYS A 11 -16.83 13.62 7.28
C LYS A 11 -16.77 12.88 5.94
N ARG A 12 -16.84 13.59 4.79
CA ARG A 12 -16.69 12.97 3.45
C ARG A 12 -15.29 12.42 3.23
N GLN A 13 -14.25 13.21 3.53
CA GLN A 13 -12.85 12.77 3.40
C GLN A 13 -12.51 11.56 4.29
N TYR A 14 -13.12 11.47 5.49
CA TYR A 14 -12.95 10.33 6.38
C TYR A 14 -13.60 9.05 5.82
N LYS A 15 -14.81 9.16 5.28
CA LYS A 15 -15.50 8.03 4.61
C LYS A 15 -14.69 7.52 3.42
N ASP A 16 -14.16 8.41 2.59
CA ASP A 16 -13.33 8.02 1.43
C ASP A 16 -12.07 7.28 1.85
N LYS A 17 -11.40 7.75 2.92
CA LYS A 17 -10.22 7.06 3.48
C LYS A 17 -10.57 5.67 4.02
N ALA A 18 -11.67 5.53 4.75
CA ALA A 18 -12.12 4.24 5.26
C ALA A 18 -12.41 3.24 4.12
N LEU A 19 -13.07 3.70 3.05
CA LEU A 19 -13.36 2.89 1.88
C LEU A 19 -12.07 2.38 1.20
N ILE A 20 -11.04 3.21 1.09
CA ILE A 20 -9.74 2.80 0.53
C ILE A 20 -9.07 1.73 1.41
N LEU A 21 -9.07 1.93 2.73
CA LEU A 21 -8.47 0.96 3.66
C LEU A 21 -9.21 -0.37 3.62
N ASP A 22 -10.54 -0.34 3.59
CA ASP A 22 -11.36 -1.54 3.49
C ASP A 22 -11.21 -2.22 2.13
N PHE A 23 -11.03 -1.47 1.04
CA PHE A 23 -10.70 -2.05 -0.25
C PHE A 23 -9.37 -2.82 -0.19
N ILE A 24 -8.33 -2.24 0.41
CA ILE A 24 -7.04 -2.91 0.58
C ILE A 24 -7.20 -4.19 1.42
N ARG A 25 -7.95 -4.13 2.53
CA ARG A 25 -8.23 -5.31 3.37
C ARG A 25 -8.93 -6.40 2.57
N LYS A 26 -10.01 -6.07 1.87
CA LYS A 26 -10.78 -7.01 1.05
C LYS A 26 -9.93 -7.64 -0.06
N GLN A 27 -9.02 -6.89 -0.68
CA GLN A 27 -8.11 -7.44 -1.69
C GLN A 27 -7.14 -8.47 -1.09
N VAL A 28 -6.60 -8.19 0.10
CA VAL A 28 -5.73 -9.13 0.81
C VAL A 28 -6.53 -10.39 1.19
N GLU A 29 -7.69 -10.23 1.81
CA GLU A 29 -8.55 -11.37 2.22
C GLU A 29 -9.02 -12.22 1.03
N LYS A 30 -9.41 -11.57 -0.08
CA LYS A 30 -9.79 -12.28 -1.31
C LYS A 30 -8.60 -13.01 -1.94
N GLY A 31 -7.41 -12.42 -1.85
CA GLY A 31 -6.19 -13.01 -2.39
C GLY A 31 -5.69 -14.22 -1.59
N THR A 32 -5.85 -14.19 -0.26
CA THR A 32 -5.41 -15.27 0.64
C THR A 32 -6.49 -16.30 0.93
N GLY A 33 -7.77 -15.97 0.71
CA GLY A 33 -8.90 -16.82 1.08
C GLY A 33 -9.14 -16.91 2.59
N ARG A 34 -8.50 -16.05 3.40
CA ARG A 34 -8.59 -16.04 4.86
C ARG A 34 -8.91 -14.64 5.37
N SER A 35 -9.56 -14.56 6.53
CA SER A 35 -9.83 -13.27 7.17
C SER A 35 -8.54 -12.62 7.66
N LEU A 36 -8.54 -11.29 7.76
CA LEU A 36 -7.37 -10.56 8.27
C LEU A 36 -6.95 -10.99 9.68
N THR A 37 -7.93 -11.33 10.51
CA THR A 37 -7.73 -11.79 11.89
C THR A 37 -7.01 -13.12 11.95
N GLU A 38 -7.35 -14.06 11.06
CA GLU A 38 -6.69 -15.36 10.97
C GLU A 38 -5.26 -15.20 10.47
N LEU A 39 -5.06 -14.39 9.42
CA LEU A 39 -3.73 -14.10 8.88
C LEU A 39 -2.78 -13.51 9.92
N LYS A 40 -3.28 -12.66 10.81
CA LYS A 40 -2.49 -12.09 11.91
C LYS A 40 -2.13 -13.08 13.02
N LYS A 41 -2.94 -14.12 13.21
CA LYS A 41 -2.65 -15.18 14.20
C LYS A 41 -1.66 -16.19 13.64
N GLU A 42 -1.73 -16.47 12.34
CA GLU A 42 -0.94 -17.49 11.68
C GLU A 42 0.44 -17.00 11.23
N HIS A 43 0.58 -15.71 10.93
CA HIS A 43 1.80 -15.15 10.34
C HIS A 43 2.38 -14.02 11.18
N SER A 44 3.72 -13.94 11.18
CA SER A 44 4.43 -12.76 11.68
C SER A 44 4.06 -11.52 10.87
N GLU A 45 4.22 -10.33 11.46
CA GLU A 45 3.95 -9.06 10.76
C GLU A 45 4.72 -8.94 9.43
N GLU A 46 5.97 -9.38 9.40
CA GLU A 46 6.81 -9.38 8.20
C GLU A 46 6.25 -10.29 7.11
N ARG A 47 5.87 -11.52 7.47
CA ARG A 47 5.30 -12.46 6.50
C ARG A 47 3.94 -11.98 5.99
N LEU A 48 3.13 -11.40 6.86
CA LEU A 48 1.87 -10.75 6.50
C LEU A 48 2.10 -9.59 5.53
N PHE A 49 3.15 -8.79 5.76
CA PHE A 49 3.52 -7.69 4.88
C PHE A 49 3.87 -8.19 3.47
N TYR A 50 4.67 -9.26 3.38
CA TYR A 50 5.03 -9.88 2.11
C TYR A 50 3.83 -10.47 1.37
N ILE A 51 3.00 -11.27 2.06
CA ILE A 51 1.82 -11.91 1.45
C ILE A 51 0.80 -10.87 1.01
N GLY A 52 0.51 -9.88 1.85
CA GLY A 52 -0.48 -8.86 1.52
C GLY A 52 -0.09 -8.07 0.26
N LEU A 53 1.17 -7.66 0.14
CA LEU A 53 1.68 -6.94 -1.04
C LEU A 53 1.74 -7.78 -2.33
N LYS A 54 1.55 -9.10 -2.23
CA LYS A 54 1.46 -9.99 -3.38
C LYS A 54 0.08 -9.88 -4.04
N HIS A 55 -0.94 -9.56 -3.25
CA HIS A 55 -2.33 -9.45 -3.70
C HIS A 55 -2.80 -8.00 -3.84
N THR A 56 -2.05 -7.03 -3.32
CA THR A 56 -2.36 -5.61 -3.46
C THR A 56 -1.13 -4.80 -3.86
N THR A 57 -1.31 -3.92 -4.84
CA THR A 57 -0.30 -2.92 -5.20
C THR A 57 -0.76 -1.56 -4.70
N THR A 58 -0.07 -1.01 -3.71
CA THR A 58 -0.50 0.25 -3.07
C THR A 58 0.69 0.98 -2.44
N THR A 59 0.45 2.13 -1.81
CA THR A 59 1.50 2.87 -1.10
C THR A 59 1.72 2.28 0.29
N LYS A 60 2.97 2.32 0.76
CA LYS A 60 3.37 1.78 2.08
C LYS A 60 2.45 2.26 3.21
N LYS A 61 2.18 3.57 3.28
CA LYS A 61 1.37 4.16 4.37
C LYS A 61 -0.08 3.67 4.34
N ALA A 62 -0.70 3.57 3.16
CA ALA A 62 -2.07 3.08 3.04
C ALA A 62 -2.15 1.61 3.46
N PHE A 63 -1.19 0.79 3.02
CA PHE A 63 -1.11 -0.62 3.39
C PHE A 63 -0.94 -0.83 4.89
N CYS A 64 0.02 -0.14 5.52
CA CYS A 64 0.27 -0.27 6.97
C CYS A 64 -0.96 0.12 7.78
N LYS A 65 -1.66 1.19 7.39
CA LYS A 65 -2.90 1.61 8.05
C LYS A 65 -4.05 0.63 7.83
N ALA A 66 -4.16 0.03 6.65
CA ALA A 66 -5.18 -0.97 6.36
C ALA A 66 -4.98 -2.22 7.24
N LEU A 67 -3.75 -2.70 7.34
CA LEU A 67 -3.41 -3.90 8.11
C LEU A 67 -3.13 -3.66 9.58
N ASN A 68 -3.08 -2.40 10.03
CA ASN A 68 -2.64 -2.02 11.36
C ASN A 68 -1.24 -2.56 11.71
N ILE A 69 -0.30 -2.44 10.75
CA ILE A 69 1.11 -2.78 10.93
C ILE A 69 1.86 -1.51 11.38
N ASN A 70 2.82 -1.66 12.29
CA ASN A 70 3.66 -0.54 12.69
C ASN A 70 4.49 -0.01 11.49
N ILE A 71 4.45 1.30 11.28
CA ILE A 71 5.11 1.96 10.15
C ILE A 71 6.64 1.79 10.22
N ASP A 72 7.23 1.82 11.42
CA ASP A 72 8.67 1.71 11.62
C ASP A 72 9.17 0.30 11.29
N ASN A 73 8.41 -0.72 11.71
CA ASN A 73 8.64 -2.10 11.34
C ASN A 73 8.51 -2.30 9.83
N ALA A 74 7.47 -1.71 9.22
CA ALA A 74 7.25 -1.80 7.78
C ALA A 74 8.39 -1.14 6.96
N CYS A 75 9.08 -0.12 7.48
CA CYS A 75 10.29 0.40 6.84
C CYS A 75 11.41 -0.64 6.78
N ARG A 76 11.59 -1.42 7.86
CA ARG A 76 12.60 -2.47 7.94
C ARG A 76 12.25 -3.63 7.01
N TYR A 77 11.01 -4.12 7.05
CA TYR A 77 10.53 -5.20 6.17
C TYR A 77 10.63 -4.82 4.69
N LYS A 78 10.25 -3.58 4.33
CA LYS A 78 10.41 -3.08 2.95
C LYS A 78 11.87 -3.18 2.51
N ARG A 79 12.80 -2.67 3.32
CA ARG A 79 14.22 -2.64 2.96
C ARG A 79 14.78 -4.06 2.80
N ALA A 80 14.43 -4.98 3.70
CA ALA A 80 14.85 -6.39 3.58
C ALA A 80 14.36 -7.01 2.27
N LEU A 81 13.06 -6.88 1.97
CA LEU A 81 12.48 -7.44 0.74
C LEU A 81 13.02 -6.79 -0.54
N GLU A 82 13.39 -5.51 -0.51
CA GLU A 82 14.04 -4.83 -1.64
C GLU A 82 15.45 -5.35 -1.90
N LEU A 83 16.22 -5.58 -0.84
CA LEU A 83 17.56 -6.17 -0.94
C LEU A 83 17.51 -7.60 -1.48
N ASP A 84 16.49 -8.36 -1.09
CA ASP A 84 16.27 -9.73 -1.56
C ASP A 84 15.67 -9.81 -2.97
N GLY A 85 15.34 -8.67 -3.60
CA GLY A 85 14.67 -8.63 -4.91
C GLY A 85 13.22 -9.13 -4.89
N ASN A 86 12.62 -9.27 -3.70
CA ASN A 86 11.27 -9.78 -3.48
C ASN A 86 10.20 -8.67 -3.44
N LEU A 87 10.60 -7.40 -3.42
CA LEU A 87 9.72 -6.24 -3.48
C LEU A 87 10.29 -5.23 -4.45
N VAL A 88 9.42 -4.61 -5.24
CA VAL A 88 9.78 -3.47 -6.07
C VAL A 88 8.88 -2.28 -5.79
N GLN A 89 9.45 -1.09 -5.98
CA GLN A 89 8.72 0.17 -5.96
C GLN A 89 8.55 0.71 -7.39
N SER A 90 7.46 1.43 -7.64
CA SER A 90 7.24 2.08 -8.94
C SER A 90 8.32 3.12 -9.22
N LYS A 91 8.74 3.28 -10.48
CA LYS A 91 9.64 4.38 -10.87
C LYS A 91 8.97 5.74 -10.68
N ASP A 92 7.72 5.85 -11.13
CA ASP A 92 6.97 7.09 -11.00
C ASP A 92 6.25 7.14 -9.64
N GLU A 93 6.18 8.34 -9.07
CA GLU A 93 5.37 8.60 -7.89
C GLU A 93 3.91 8.84 -8.27
N ILE A 94 2.99 8.32 -7.46
CA ILE A 94 1.56 8.60 -7.58
C ILE A 94 1.07 9.38 -6.37
N ILE A 95 -0.07 10.08 -6.51
CA ILE A 95 -0.74 10.69 -5.36
C ILE A 95 -1.34 9.57 -4.51
N CYS A 96 -0.83 9.41 -3.29
CA CYS A 96 -1.34 8.45 -2.34
C CYS A 96 -2.81 8.77 -2.02
N PRO A 97 -3.74 7.81 -2.17
CA PRO A 97 -5.16 8.08 -1.99
C PRO A 97 -5.50 8.39 -0.52
N TYR A 98 -4.67 7.92 0.43
CA TYR A 98 -4.81 8.13 1.87
C TYR A 98 -4.16 9.43 2.37
N THR A 99 -2.89 9.67 2.05
CA THR A 99 -2.14 10.85 2.55
C THR A 99 -2.20 12.06 1.62
N LYS A 100 -2.65 11.89 0.37
CA LYS A 100 -2.64 12.92 -0.69
C LYS A 100 -1.26 13.45 -1.07
N HIS A 101 -0.19 12.85 -0.54
CA HIS A 101 1.19 13.14 -0.92
C HIS A 101 1.67 12.18 -2.00
N LYS A 102 2.67 12.60 -2.77
CA LYS A 102 3.36 11.74 -3.72
C LYS A 102 4.04 10.58 -2.98
N ALA A 103 3.89 9.38 -3.53
CA ALA A 103 4.49 8.17 -3.00
C ALA A 103 4.62 7.10 -4.10
N HIS A 104 5.62 6.24 -3.95
CA HIS A 104 5.75 5.06 -4.81
C HIS A 104 4.76 3.97 -4.43
N LEU A 105 4.26 3.27 -5.46
CA LEU A 105 3.55 2.02 -5.29
C LEU A 105 4.55 0.92 -4.98
N ILE A 106 4.20 0.01 -4.08
CA ILE A 106 4.99 -1.16 -3.75
C ILE A 106 4.19 -2.43 -4.00
N SER A 107 4.87 -3.49 -4.45
CA SER A 107 4.30 -4.83 -4.56
C SER A 107 5.40 -5.88 -4.46
N THR A 108 5.03 -7.05 -3.95
CA THR A 108 5.84 -8.29 -3.93
C THR A 108 5.38 -9.29 -5.00
N ASN A 109 4.43 -8.89 -5.85
CA ASN A 109 3.97 -9.72 -6.96
C ASN A 109 4.89 -9.56 -8.17
N SER A 110 5.64 -10.61 -8.51
CA SER A 110 6.57 -10.60 -9.64
C SER A 110 5.91 -10.22 -10.97
N LYS A 111 4.61 -10.50 -11.16
CA LYS A 111 3.86 -10.11 -12.37
C LYS A 111 3.71 -8.58 -12.51
N GLU A 112 3.72 -7.87 -11.38
CA GLU A 112 3.59 -6.41 -11.35
C GLU A 112 4.95 -5.71 -11.50
N PHE A 113 6.06 -6.44 -11.41
CA PHE A 113 7.38 -5.82 -11.34
C PHE A 113 7.72 -5.05 -12.60
N GLU A 114 7.50 -5.66 -13.76
CA GLU A 114 7.75 -5.02 -15.04
C GLU A 114 6.90 -3.74 -15.20
N ARG A 115 5.62 -3.81 -14.79
CA ARG A 115 4.71 -2.67 -14.86
C ARG A 115 5.15 -1.52 -13.95
N LEU A 116 5.61 -1.82 -12.74
CA LEU A 116 6.08 -0.82 -11.77
C LEU A 116 7.40 -0.18 -12.19
N GLN A 117 8.27 -0.94 -12.86
CA GLN A 117 9.57 -0.46 -13.32
C GLN A 117 9.52 0.27 -14.68
N LYS A 118 8.41 0.22 -15.41
CA LYS A 118 8.19 1.05 -16.60
C LYS A 118 7.82 2.47 -16.16
N SER A 119 8.63 3.47 -16.50
CA SER A 119 8.24 4.87 -16.35
C SER A 119 7.28 5.24 -17.47
N LYS A 120 6.22 5.99 -17.13
CA LYS A 120 5.32 6.60 -18.10
C LYS A 120 5.95 7.84 -18.77
N THR A 121 7.02 8.37 -18.18
CA THR A 121 7.79 9.47 -18.75
C THR A 121 8.70 8.90 -19.84
N ASN A 122 8.15 8.72 -21.04
CA ASN A 122 8.96 8.49 -22.24
C ASN A 122 9.73 9.79 -22.54
N GLN A 123 10.96 9.89 -22.03
CA GLN A 123 11.87 11.01 -22.31
C GLN A 123 12.12 11.19 -23.82
N LEU A 124 11.90 10.13 -24.63
CA LEU A 124 12.00 10.15 -26.09
C LEU A 124 10.87 10.93 -26.80
N LYS A 125 9.84 11.42 -26.09
CA LYS A 125 8.79 12.28 -26.67
C LYS A 125 9.07 13.79 -26.54
N MET A 126 10.22 14.19 -25.99
CA MET A 126 10.62 15.60 -25.90
C MET A 126 11.29 16.15 -27.17
N PHE A 127 11.53 15.31 -28.20
CA PHE A 127 12.22 15.69 -29.43
C PHE A 127 11.35 15.56 -30.70
N VAL A 128 10.02 15.67 -30.57
CA VAL A 128 9.10 15.75 -31.73
C VAL A 128 8.46 17.11 -31.79
#